data_AF-U3A2F0-F1
#
_entry.id   AF-U3A2F0-F1
#
_cell.length_a   1.000
_cell.length_b   1.000
_cell.length_c   1.000
_cell.angle_alpha   90.00
_cell.angle_beta   90.00
_cell.angle_gamma   90.00
#
_symmetry.space_group_name_H-M   'P 1'
#
loop_
_entity.id
_entity.type
_entity.pdbx_description
1 polymer ?
#
loop_
_entity_poly.entity_id
_entity_poly.type
_entity_poly.pdbx_seq_one_letter_code
_entity_poly.pdbx_strand_id
1 'polypeptide(L)' 'MTTLSFDEDGVDVVYEGTEFRLERDLVEQATQKDYFDVTDHEVLRMVEEDPTLSGEARQIGDIVDAQ' A
#
# COMPACT_ATOMS: atom_id res chain seq x y z
N MET A 1 13.19 6.42 -2.16
CA MET A 1 12.96 5.60 -0.96
C MET A 1 11.51 5.84 -0.58
N THR A 2 10.65 4.93 -1.01
CA THR A 2 9.21 5.03 -0.83
C THR A 2 8.86 4.42 0.52
N THR A 3 8.03 5.09 1.32
CA THR A 3 7.51 4.53 2.57
C THR A 3 6.00 4.41 2.45
N LEU A 4 5.50 3.22 2.79
CA LEU A 4 4.07 2.94 2.88
C LEU A 4 3.73 2.67 4.34
N SER A 5 2.75 3.40 4.86
CA SER A 5 2.10 3.14 6.14
C SER A 5 0.68 2.71 5.86
N PHE A 6 0.30 1.54 6.40
CA PHE A 6 -1.01 0.95 6.18
C PHE A 6 -1.85 1.06 7.44
N ASP A 7 -3.09 1.52 7.29
CA ASP A 7 -4.09 1.65 8.34
C ASP A 7 -5.44 1.08 7.87
N GLU A 8 -6.39 0.92 8.79
CA GLU A 8 -7.74 0.37 8.53
C GLU A 8 -8.55 1.19 7.50
N ASP A 9 -8.25 2.49 7.41
CA ASP A 9 -8.95 3.46 6.56
C ASP A 9 -8.19 3.81 5.27
N GLY A 10 -6.98 3.27 5.04
CA GLY A 10 -6.18 3.56 3.84
C GLY A 10 -4.67 3.52 4.03
N VAL A 11 -3.93 3.94 3.01
CA VAL A 11 -2.46 3.89 2.97
C VAL A 11 -1.88 5.30 2.89
N ASP A 12 -1.03 5.66 3.84
CA ASP A 12 -0.20 6.86 3.76
C ASP A 12 1.09 6.54 3.00
N VAL A 13 1.33 7.32 1.95
CA VAL A 13 2.42 7.12 1.01
C VAL A 13 3.35 8.31 1.03
N VAL A 14 4.64 8.05 1.22
CA VAL A 14 5.70 9.05 1.10
C VAL A 14 6.59 8.68 -0.08
N TYR A 15 6.46 9.43 -1.17
CA TYR A 15 7.21 9.25 -2.40
C TYR A 15 7.98 10.53 -2.77
N GLU A 16 9.30 10.44 -2.90
CA GLU A 16 10.18 11.59 -3.25
C GLU A 16 9.95 12.86 -2.38
N GLY A 17 9.53 12.70 -1.12
CA GLY A 17 9.21 13.83 -0.23
C GLY A 17 7.82 14.43 -0.44
N THR A 18 7.00 13.82 -1.29
CA THR A 18 5.56 14.07 -1.40
C THR A 18 4.81 13.06 -0.56
N GLU A 19 4.05 13.57 0.41
CA GLU A 19 3.20 12.78 1.29
C GLU A 19 1.76 12.88 0.78
N PHE A 20 1.14 11.74 0.52
CA PHE A 20 -0.27 11.67 0.13
C PHE A 20 -0.91 10.41 0.67
N ARG A 21 -2.23 10.48 0.84
CA ARG A 21 -3.01 9.36 1.35
C ARG A 21 -3.82 8.73 0.23
N LEU A 22 -3.68 7.42 0.08
CA LEU A 22 -4.55 6.58 -0.71
C LEU A 22 -5.70 6.13 0.19
N GLU A 23 -6.91 6.61 -0.11
CA GLU A 23 -8.12 6.14 0.57
C GLU A 23 -8.35 4.65 0.27
N ARG A 24 -8.93 3.95 1.24
CA ARG A 24 -9.30 2.54 1.09
C ARG A 24 -10.06 2.28 -0.22
N ASP A 25 -11.12 3.05 -0.48
CA ASP A 25 -11.94 2.94 -1.68
C ASP A 25 -11.15 3.13 -2.98
N LEU A 26 -10.10 3.95 -2.99
CA LEU A 26 -9.24 4.14 -4.16
C LEU A 26 -8.40 2.90 -4.45
N VAL A 27 -7.83 2.30 -3.39
CA VAL A 27 -7.05 1.07 -3.49
C VAL A 27 -7.92 -0.09 -3.94
N GLU A 28 -9.12 -0.22 -3.36
CA GLU A 28 -10.08 -1.29 -3.72
C GLU A 28 -10.54 -1.16 -5.18
N GLN A 29 -10.83 0.05 -5.63
CA GLN A 29 -11.21 0.29 -7.02
C GLN A 29 -10.07 0.03 -8.00
N ALA A 30 -8.85 0.42 -7.64
CA ALA A 30 -7.67 0.24 -8.50
C ALA A 30 -7.24 -1.23 -8.60
N THR A 31 -7.32 -1.97 -7.50
CA THR A 31 -6.89 -3.38 -7.44
C THR A 31 -8.02 -4.36 -7.75
N GLN A 32 -9.28 -3.88 -7.73
CA GLN A 32 -10.49 -4.71 -7.83
C GLN A 32 -10.53 -5.83 -6.78
N LYS A 33 -10.00 -5.56 -5.59
CA LYS A 33 -9.92 -6.46 -4.45
C LYS A 33 -10.32 -5.73 -3.18
N ASP A 34 -10.74 -6.48 -2.17
CA ASP A 34 -10.89 -5.96 -0.81
C ASP A 34 -9.55 -5.43 -0.30
N TYR A 35 -9.59 -4.29 0.38
CA TYR A 35 -8.40 -3.58 0.82
C TYR A 35 -7.45 -4.45 1.64
N PHE A 36 -7.99 -5.27 2.55
CA PHE A 36 -7.20 -6.14 3.41
C PHE A 36 -6.53 -7.29 2.64
N ASP A 37 -7.06 -7.68 1.48
CA ASP A 37 -6.50 -8.72 0.61
C ASP A 37 -5.42 -8.20 -0.35
N VAL A 38 -5.33 -6.88 -0.51
CA VAL A 38 -4.30 -6.23 -1.33
C VAL A 38 -2.94 -6.42 -0.68
N THR A 39 -1.90 -6.57 -1.50
CA THR A 39 -0.52 -6.67 -1.00
C THR A 39 0.22 -5.34 -1.01
N ASP A 40 1.17 -5.17 -0.10
CA ASP A 40 2.07 -4.00 -0.06
C ASP A 40 2.76 -3.74 -1.40
N HIS A 41 3.13 -4.82 -2.10
CA HIS A 41 3.75 -4.79 -3.42
C HIS A 41 2.80 -4.27 -4.52
N GLU A 42 1.50 -4.56 -4.42
CA GLU A 42 0.50 -4.03 -5.36
C GLU A 42 0.35 -2.52 -5.16
N VAL A 43 0.26 -2.06 -3.91
CA VAL A 43 0.20 -0.62 -3.62
C VAL A 43 1.49 0.10 -4.03
N LEU A 44 2.66 -0.50 -3.75
CA LEU A 44 3.94 0.07 -4.19
C LEU A 44 3.99 0.22 -5.71
N ARG A 45 3.50 -0.77 -6.48
CA ARG A 45 3.44 -0.69 -7.95
C ARG A 45 2.43 0.32 -8.49
N MET A 46 1.46 0.74 -7.68
CA MET A 46 0.55 1.84 -8.04
C MET A 46 1.21 3.22 -7.89
N VAL A 47 2.19 3.33 -6.99
CA VAL A 47 2.89 4.58 -6.65
C VAL A 47 4.18 4.72 -7.45
N GLU A 48 4.97 3.65 -7.52
CA GLU A 48 6.30 3.59 -8.14
C GLU A 48 6.30 2.46 -9.18
N GLU A 49 6.61 2.76 -10.44
CA GLU A 49 6.58 1.76 -11.53
C GLU A 49 7.58 0.61 -11.34
N ASP A 50 8.76 0.92 -10.78
CA ASP A 50 9.84 -0.05 -10.56
C ASP A 50 10.33 0.01 -9.10
N PRO A 51 9.50 -0.47 -8.14
CA PRO A 51 9.84 -0.37 -6.74
C PRO A 51 10.94 -1.35 -6.38
N THR A 52 11.81 -0.93 -5.45
CA THR A 52 12.81 -1.85 -4.89
C THR A 52 12.14 -2.76 -3.87
N LEU A 53 11.47 -3.79 -4.37
CA LEU A 53 10.79 -4.80 -3.56
C LEU A 53 11.85 -5.62 -2.83
N SER A 54 11.89 -5.50 -1.51
CA SER A 54 12.76 -6.30 -0.65
C SER A 54 11.91 -7.14 0.29
N GLY A 55 11.94 -8.46 0.09
CA GLY A 55 11.20 -9.43 0.90
C GLY A 55 10.05 -10.11 0.15
N GLU A 56 9.14 -10.72 0.92
CA GLU A 56 7.92 -11.36 0.42
C GLU A 56 6.74 -10.38 0.50
N ALA A 57 5.84 -10.45 -0.49
CA ALA A 57 4.61 -9.67 -0.48
C ALA A 57 3.72 -10.07 0.70
N ARG A 58 3.26 -9.07 1.45
CA ARG A 58 2.37 -9.25 2.60
C ARG A 58 1.05 -8.55 2.37
N GLN A 59 -0.03 -9.16 2.83
CA GLN A 59 -1.36 -8.57 2.73
C GLN A 59 -1.47 -7.38 3.69
N ILE A 60 -2.23 -6.35 3.30
CA ILE A 60 -2.48 -5.18 4.13
C ILE A 60 -3.13 -5.60 5.46
N GLY A 61 -4.06 -6.56 5.44
CA GLY A 61 -4.67 -7.09 6.65
C GLY A 61 -3.66 -7.63 7.66
N ASP A 62 -2.69 -8.43 7.19
CA ASP A 62 -1.62 -8.94 8.06
C ASP A 62 -0.71 -7.82 8.59
N ILE A 63 -0.51 -6.75 7.81
CA ILE A 63 0.35 -5.62 8.20
C ILE A 63 -0.35 -4.76 9.27
N VAL A 64 -1.65 -4.50 9.12
CA VAL A 64 -2.45 -3.74 10.07
C VAL A 64 -2.66 -4.53 11.37
N ASP A 65 -2.89 -5.85 11.29
CA ASP A 65 -3.06 -6.72 12.47
C ASP A 65 -1.75 -6.90 13.26
N ALA A 66 -0.60 -6.81 12.60
CA ALA A 66 0.72 -6.99 13.23
C ALA A 66 1.30 -5.72 13.90
N GLN A 67 0.62 -4.57 13.85
CA GLN A 67 1.07 -3.30 14.45
C GLN A 67 0.69 -3.12 15.93
#